data_AF-A0A378QW67-F1
#
_entry.id   AF-A0A378QW67-F1
#
_cell.length_a   1.000
_cell.length_b   1.000
_cell.length_c   1.000
_cell.angle_alpha   90.00
_cell.angle_beta   90.00
_cell.angle_gamma   90.00
#
_symmetry.space_group_name_H-M   'P 1'
#
loop_
_entity.id
_entity.type
_entity.pdbx_description
1 polymer ?
#
loop_
_entity_poly.entity_id
_entity_poly.type
_entity_poly.pdbx_seq_one_letter_code
_entity_poly.pdbx_strand_id
1 'polypeptide(L)'
;MRFLLVGCLATLLLLGCDNNSSQELNSNTNSIEQSNQKAPTKNEMFAYYNQKSDGEIQQIFKRQNIGQCMSEFQSQNIPNASTVCNCVMDNMVQQLPISDLKTMLLPAEYVSTNTMNDIQQRSATAMMQAIMTCSRN
;
A
#
# COMPACT_ATOMS: atom_id res chain seq x y z
N MET A 1 28.40 -1.21 -24.42
CA MET A 1 27.61 -2.22 -23.69
C MET A 1 26.14 -1.89 -23.88
N ARG A 2 25.32 -2.89 -24.23
CA ARG A 2 23.94 -2.71 -24.70
C ARG A 2 22.96 -2.67 -23.51
N PHE A 3 22.03 -1.73 -23.54
CA PHE A 3 20.87 -1.65 -22.65
C PHE A 3 19.87 -2.75 -22.98
N LEU A 4 19.32 -3.41 -21.96
CA LEU A 4 18.13 -4.27 -22.09
C LEU A 4 17.03 -3.73 -21.16
N LEU A 5 16.17 -2.91 -21.75
CA LEU A 5 14.78 -2.72 -21.35
C LEU A 5 14.02 -4.03 -21.63
N VAL A 6 13.44 -4.65 -20.60
CA VAL A 6 12.29 -5.56 -20.78
C VAL A 6 11.36 -5.41 -19.58
N GLY A 7 10.22 -4.77 -19.81
CA GLY A 7 9.10 -4.77 -18.88
C GLY A 7 8.49 -6.16 -18.78
N CYS A 8 8.10 -6.56 -17.57
CA CYS A 8 7.27 -7.73 -17.36
C CYS A 8 5.87 -7.26 -16.94
N LEU A 9 5.04 -7.00 -17.95
CA LEU A 9 3.60 -6.96 -17.82
C LEU A 9 3.08 -8.40 -17.95
N ALA A 10 2.34 -8.83 -16.93
CA ALA A 10 1.32 -9.89 -16.93
C ALA A 10 1.75 -11.32 -17.35
N THR A 11 1.63 -12.25 -16.40
CA THR A 11 0.79 -13.44 -16.60
C THR A 11 0.27 -13.98 -15.28
N LEU A 12 -1.06 -14.05 -15.21
CA LEU A 12 -1.87 -14.84 -14.30
C LEU A 12 -1.30 -16.26 -14.10
N LEU A 13 -1.12 -16.67 -12.85
CA LEU A 13 -1.24 -18.08 -12.47
C LEU A 13 -2.08 -18.18 -11.19
N LEU A 14 -3.38 -18.36 -11.43
CA LEU A 14 -4.27 -19.16 -10.60
C LEU A 14 -3.67 -20.57 -10.46
N LEU A 15 -3.03 -20.84 -9.34
CA LEU A 15 -2.84 -22.18 -8.78
C LEU A 15 -3.41 -22.04 -7.35
N GLY A 16 -4.67 -22.37 -7.07
CA GLY A 16 -5.33 -23.62 -7.43
C GLY A 16 -4.79 -24.71 -6.51
N CYS A 17 -5.17 -24.65 -5.23
CA CYS A 17 -4.83 -25.67 -4.24
C CYS A 17 -5.42 -27.03 -4.66
N ASP A 18 -4.57 -28.04 -4.62
CA ASP A 18 -4.86 -29.46 -4.72
C ASP A 18 -6.18 -29.88 -4.04
N ASN A 19 -6.99 -30.65 -4.76
CA ASN A 19 -7.19 -32.04 -4.37
C ASN A 19 -7.92 -32.84 -5.45
N ASN A 20 -7.31 -33.97 -5.81
CA ASN A 20 -7.86 -34.99 -6.66
C ASN A 20 -8.65 -35.99 -5.79
N SER A 21 -9.98 -35.97 -5.88
CA SER A 21 -10.81 -37.10 -5.47
C SER A 21 -12.09 -37.10 -6.31
N SER A 22 -12.20 -38.11 -7.16
CA SER A 22 -13.25 -38.32 -8.13
C SER A 22 -14.57 -38.74 -7.45
N GLN A 23 -15.69 -38.03 -7.69
CA GLN A 23 -17.01 -38.66 -7.83
C GLN A 23 -18.08 -37.70 -8.36
N GLU A 24 -18.81 -38.15 -9.38
CA GLU A 24 -19.93 -37.47 -10.04
C GLU A 24 -21.08 -37.13 -9.09
N LEU A 25 -21.59 -35.89 -9.10
CA LEU A 25 -23.02 -35.61 -8.88
C LEU A 25 -23.40 -34.16 -9.25
N ASN A 26 -24.34 -34.01 -10.18
CA ASN A 26 -25.20 -32.84 -10.42
C ASN A 26 -24.53 -31.45 -10.44
N SER A 27 -24.11 -31.02 -11.63
CA SER A 27 -23.95 -29.59 -11.95
C SER A 27 -25.33 -28.94 -12.06
N ASN A 28 -26.00 -28.76 -10.93
CA ASN A 28 -27.09 -27.80 -10.81
C ASN A 28 -26.49 -26.41 -11.00
N THR A 29 -26.98 -25.75 -12.04
CA THR A 29 -26.79 -24.37 -12.41
C THR A 29 -26.93 -23.44 -11.21
N ASN A 30 -25.82 -23.13 -10.55
CA ASN A 30 -25.69 -21.93 -9.74
C ASN A 30 -24.55 -21.15 -10.37
N SER A 31 -24.91 -20.28 -11.31
CA SER A 31 -24.08 -19.14 -11.69
C SER A 31 -23.66 -18.46 -10.39
N ILE A 32 -22.42 -18.70 -9.98
CA ILE A 32 -21.76 -17.89 -8.97
C ILE A 32 -21.80 -16.49 -9.57
N GLU A 33 -22.70 -15.65 -9.06
CA GLU A 33 -22.69 -14.23 -9.32
C GLU A 33 -21.29 -13.75 -8.93
N GLN A 34 -20.42 -13.65 -9.94
CA GLN A 34 -19.25 -12.79 -9.87
C GLN A 34 -19.81 -11.42 -9.53
N SER A 35 -19.78 -11.09 -8.24
CA SER A 35 -19.98 -9.74 -7.77
C SER A 35 -19.08 -8.87 -8.64
N ASN A 36 -19.70 -8.14 -9.57
CA ASN A 36 -19.06 -7.08 -10.33
C ASN A 36 -18.72 -5.99 -9.31
N GLN A 37 -17.68 -6.20 -8.50
CA GLN A 37 -17.10 -5.19 -7.64
C GLN A 37 -16.48 -4.15 -8.56
N LYS A 38 -17.30 -3.18 -8.94
CA LYS A 38 -16.87 -1.97 -9.62
C LYS A 38 -15.77 -1.34 -8.78
N ALA A 39 -14.58 -1.18 -9.35
CA ALA A 39 -13.49 -0.46 -8.70
C ALA A 39 -13.96 0.96 -8.34
N PRO A 40 -13.63 1.46 -7.14
CA PRO A 40 -14.03 2.81 -6.72
C PRO A 40 -13.43 3.83 -7.68
N THR A 41 -14.25 4.78 -8.12
CA THR A 41 -13.79 5.89 -8.96
C THR A 41 -12.92 6.86 -8.15
N LYS A 42 -12.14 7.68 -8.85
CA LYS A 42 -11.38 8.79 -8.25
C LYS A 42 -12.25 9.60 -7.27
N ASN A 43 -13.41 10.09 -7.71
CA ASN A 43 -14.28 10.92 -6.88
C ASN A 43 -14.80 10.18 -5.65
N GLU A 44 -15.13 8.89 -5.75
CA GLU A 44 -15.57 8.08 -4.61
C GLU A 44 -14.44 7.90 -3.58
N MET A 45 -13.19 7.67 -4.01
CA MET A 45 -12.05 7.57 -3.08
C MET A 45 -11.73 8.91 -2.41
N PHE A 46 -11.77 10.01 -3.16
CA PHE A 46 -11.62 11.35 -2.58
C PHE A 46 -12.71 11.66 -1.56
N ALA A 47 -13.97 11.36 -1.88
CA ALA A 47 -15.09 11.54 -0.95
C ALA A 47 -14.93 10.68 0.31
N TYR A 48 -14.52 9.42 0.15
CA TYR A 48 -14.27 8.49 1.26
C TYR A 48 -13.23 9.05 2.24
N TYR A 49 -12.05 9.45 1.76
CA TYR A 49 -11.00 9.97 2.64
C TYR A 49 -11.32 11.37 3.20
N ASN A 50 -12.15 12.16 2.52
CA ASN A 50 -12.58 13.47 3.03
C ASN A 50 -13.59 13.38 4.18
N GLN A 51 -14.31 12.27 4.30
CA GLN A 51 -15.23 12.02 5.43
C GLN A 51 -14.51 11.50 6.69
N LYS A 52 -13.22 11.19 6.59
CA LYS A 52 -12.41 10.65 7.69
C LYS A 52 -11.78 11.77 8.51
N SER A 53 -11.75 11.55 9.82
CA SER A 53 -10.96 12.39 10.72
C SER A 53 -9.46 12.26 10.44
N ASP A 54 -8.70 13.26 10.83
CA ASP A 54 -7.23 13.26 10.67
C ASP A 54 -6.59 12.04 11.32
N GLY A 55 -7.02 11.69 12.54
CA GLY A 55 -6.56 10.49 13.23
C GLY A 55 -6.89 9.19 12.49
N GLU A 56 -8.08 9.07 11.88
CA GLU A 56 -8.41 7.92 11.05
C GLU A 56 -7.51 7.82 9.81
N ILE A 57 -7.23 8.94 9.14
CA ILE A 57 -6.33 8.97 7.97
C ILE A 57 -4.92 8.50 8.35
N GLN A 58 -4.38 9.00 9.46
CA GLN A 58 -3.07 8.58 9.96
C GLN A 58 -3.03 7.07 10.22
N GLN A 59 -4.08 6.51 10.84
CA GLN A 59 -4.16 5.07 11.13
C GLN A 59 -4.31 4.22 9.86
N ILE A 60 -5.09 4.67 8.88
CA ILE A 60 -5.22 3.99 7.57
C ILE A 60 -3.87 3.99 6.87
N PHE A 61 -3.19 5.13 6.81
CA PHE A 61 -1.86 5.25 6.21
C PHE A 61 -0.84 4.32 6.87
N LYS A 62 -0.78 4.31 8.21
CA LYS A 62 0.10 3.41 8.96
C LYS A 62 -0.18 1.95 8.60
N ARG A 63 -1.45 1.53 8.66
CA ARG A 63 -1.84 0.13 8.42
C ARG A 63 -1.51 -0.35 7.01
N GLN A 64 -1.69 0.50 5.99
CA GLN A 64 -1.40 0.13 4.60
C GLN A 64 0.11 0.02 4.33
N ASN A 65 0.93 0.81 5.02
CA ASN A 65 2.37 0.90 4.72
C ASN A 65 3.27 0.13 5.71
N ILE A 66 2.75 -0.31 6.86
CA ILE A 66 3.58 -0.97 7.89
C ILE A 66 4.21 -2.28 7.38
N GLY A 67 3.51 -3.05 6.55
CA GLY A 67 4.03 -4.30 5.98
C GLY A 67 5.21 -4.07 5.03
N GLN A 68 5.12 -3.04 4.20
CA GLN A 68 6.20 -2.64 3.30
C GLN A 68 7.41 -2.13 4.10
N CYS A 69 7.18 -1.24 5.07
CA CYS A 69 8.24 -0.77 5.96
C CYS A 69 8.99 -1.94 6.61
N MET A 70 8.24 -2.86 7.24
CA MET A 70 8.86 -4.00 7.93
C MET A 70 9.70 -4.85 6.98
N SER A 71 9.20 -5.09 5.78
CA SER A 71 9.90 -5.87 4.75
C SER A 71 11.20 -5.18 4.31
N GLU A 72 11.19 -3.86 4.12
CA GLU A 72 12.36 -3.07 3.74
C GLU A 72 13.42 -3.01 4.85
N PHE A 73 13.01 -2.98 6.11
CA PHE A 73 13.93 -2.93 7.25
C PHE A 73 14.55 -4.30 7.50
N GLN A 74 13.77 -5.37 7.34
CA GLN A 74 14.26 -6.74 7.41
C GLN A 74 15.25 -7.05 6.28
N SER A 75 14.97 -6.61 5.05
CA SER A 75 15.90 -6.82 3.93
C SER A 75 17.24 -6.11 4.11
N GLN A 76 17.27 -5.03 4.90
CA GLN A 76 18.46 -4.30 5.29
C GLN A 76 19.11 -4.82 6.59
N ASN A 77 18.64 -5.93 7.15
CA ASN A 77 19.11 -6.52 8.41
C ASN A 77 19.02 -5.56 9.61
N ILE A 78 18.04 -4.66 9.62
CA ILE A 78 17.80 -3.76 10.76
C ILE A 78 17.23 -4.60 11.93
N PRO A 79 17.91 -4.64 13.09
CA PRO A 79 17.40 -5.36 14.25
C PRO A 79 16.09 -4.72 14.73
N ASN A 80 15.19 -5.54 15.27
CA ASN A 80 13.88 -5.09 15.76
C ASN A 80 13.07 -4.32 14.71
N ALA A 81 13.14 -4.72 13.43
CA ALA A 81 12.47 -4.05 12.31
C ALA A 81 11.00 -3.66 12.59
N SER A 82 10.24 -4.51 13.29
CA SER A 82 8.85 -4.19 13.70
C SER A 82 8.78 -2.95 14.61
N THR A 83 9.61 -2.90 15.66
CA THR A 83 9.66 -1.76 16.60
C THR A 83 10.09 -0.49 15.89
N VAL A 84 11.17 -0.57 15.09
CA VAL A 84 11.69 0.60 14.39
C VAL A 84 10.67 1.09 13.35
N CYS A 85 10.03 0.21 12.59
CA CYS A 85 8.99 0.60 11.64
C CYS A 85 7.77 1.22 12.30
N ASN A 86 7.30 0.68 13.42
CA ASN A 86 6.20 1.30 14.15
C ASN A 86 6.56 2.74 14.57
N CYS A 87 7.75 2.94 15.13
CA CYS A 87 8.24 4.26 15.48
C CYS A 87 8.36 5.19 14.26
N VAL A 88 8.93 4.71 13.15
CA VAL A 88 9.11 5.50 11.92
C VAL A 88 7.75 5.92 11.38
N MET A 89 6.80 4.99 11.27
CA MET A 89 5.45 5.29 10.79
C MET A 89 4.72 6.28 11.70
N ASP A 90 4.85 6.15 13.02
CA ASP A 90 4.25 7.09 13.98
C ASP A 90 4.81 8.50 13.84
N ASN A 91 6.13 8.63 13.61
CA ASN A 91 6.75 9.92 13.36
C ASN A 91 6.35 10.50 12.00
N MET A 92 6.30 9.68 10.94
CA MET A 92 5.93 10.15 9.60
C MET A 92 4.50 10.71 9.55
N VAL A 93 3.53 10.02 10.17
CA VAL A 93 2.13 10.48 10.15
C VAL A 93 1.89 11.73 10.99
N GLN A 94 2.82 12.07 11.90
CA GLN A 94 2.79 13.33 12.67
C GLN A 94 3.45 14.49 11.93
N GLN A 95 4.44 14.23 11.08
CA GLN A 95 5.20 15.26 10.37
C GLN A 95 4.58 15.66 9.04
N LEU A 96 3.83 14.75 8.39
CA LEU A 96 3.24 15.02 7.08
C LEU A 96 1.85 15.68 7.20
N PRO A 97 1.54 16.64 6.31
CA PRO A 97 0.19 17.18 6.21
C PRO A 97 -0.85 16.08 5.93
N ILE A 98 -2.02 16.17 6.54
CA ILE A 98 -3.11 15.21 6.30
C ILE A 98 -3.51 15.17 4.82
N SER A 99 -3.44 16.29 4.10
CA SER A 99 -3.66 16.35 2.65
C SER A 99 -2.67 15.49 1.87
N ASP A 100 -1.40 15.44 2.30
CA ASP A 100 -0.37 14.63 1.68
C ASP A 100 -0.63 13.15 1.97
N LEU A 101 -0.98 12.80 3.21
CA LEU A 101 -1.38 11.43 3.57
C LEU A 101 -2.57 10.94 2.73
N LYS A 102 -3.64 11.75 2.63
CA LYS A 102 -4.80 11.45 1.79
C LYS A 102 -4.41 11.23 0.33
N THR A 103 -3.49 12.04 -0.19
CA THR A 103 -3.04 11.93 -1.59
C THR A 103 -2.21 10.67 -1.81
N MET A 104 -1.34 10.30 -0.88
CA MET A 104 -0.56 9.05 -0.96
C MET A 104 -1.41 7.78 -0.77
N LEU A 105 -2.61 7.90 -0.17
CA LEU A 105 -3.58 6.81 -0.05
C LEU A 105 -4.40 6.56 -1.33
N LEU A 106 -4.24 7.42 -2.34
CA LEU A 106 -4.90 7.27 -3.62
C LEU A 106 -4.03 6.46 -4.59
N PRO A 107 -4.65 5.70 -5.51
CA PRO A 107 -3.97 5.12 -6.65
C PRO A 107 -3.17 6.19 -7.43
N ALA A 108 -1.99 5.83 -7.92
CA ALA A 108 -1.07 6.75 -8.57
C ALA A 108 -1.70 7.41 -9.81
N GLU A 109 -2.57 6.70 -10.53
CA GLU A 109 -3.32 7.19 -11.68
C GLU A 109 -4.31 8.32 -11.34
N TYR A 110 -4.67 8.50 -10.07
CA TYR A 110 -5.61 9.54 -9.64
C TYR A 110 -4.91 10.85 -9.24
N VAL A 111 -3.59 10.83 -9.12
CA VAL A 111 -2.77 11.96 -8.66
C VAL A 111 -1.89 12.47 -9.78
N SER A 112 -1.73 13.78 -9.91
CA SER A 112 -0.81 14.33 -10.90
C SER A 112 0.64 13.99 -10.55
N THR A 113 1.47 13.72 -11.55
CA THR A 113 2.89 13.41 -11.33
C THR A 113 3.62 14.51 -10.55
N ASN A 114 3.35 15.78 -10.85
CA ASN A 114 3.95 16.92 -10.14
C ASN A 114 3.55 16.92 -8.66
N THR A 115 2.27 16.72 -8.37
CA THR A 115 1.78 16.62 -6.99
C THR A 115 2.45 15.46 -6.25
N MET A 116 2.58 14.30 -6.89
CA MET A 116 3.22 13.14 -6.27
C MET A 116 4.71 13.39 -6.01
N ASN A 117 5.43 14.01 -6.95
CA ASN A 117 6.84 14.35 -6.79
C ASN A 117 7.07 15.30 -5.62
N ASP A 118 6.24 16.35 -5.50
CA ASP A 118 6.33 17.32 -4.40
C ASP A 118 6.11 16.64 -3.04
N ILE A 119 5.14 15.73 -2.98
CA ILE A 119 4.85 14.94 -1.78
C ILE A 119 5.99 13.98 -1.47
N GLN A 120 6.56 13.31 -2.47
CA GLN A 120 7.70 12.40 -2.30
C GLN A 120 8.92 13.11 -1.74
N GLN A 121 9.20 14.34 -2.17
CA GLN A 121 10.30 15.12 -1.62
C GLN A 121 10.08 15.44 -0.12
N ARG A 122 8.85 15.82 0.26
CA ARG A 122 8.50 16.06 1.66
C ARG A 122 8.52 14.77 2.48
N SER A 123 7.99 13.67 1.96
CA SER A 123 7.92 12.39 2.64
C SER A 123 9.30 11.76 2.84
N ALA A 124 10.22 11.92 1.88
CA ALA A 124 11.61 11.50 2.05
C ALA A 124 12.29 12.24 3.21
N THR A 125 12.05 13.55 3.34
CA THR A 125 12.58 14.34 4.45
C THR A 125 12.01 13.86 5.79
N ALA A 126 10.69 13.67 5.87
CA ALA A 126 10.03 13.17 7.08
C ALA A 126 10.50 11.76 7.45
N MET A 127 10.68 10.88 6.45
CA MET A 127 11.17 9.51 6.65
C MET A 127 12.59 9.50 7.20
N MET A 128 13.51 10.30 6.65
CA MET A 128 14.87 10.40 7.19
C MET A 128 14.89 10.92 8.64
N GLN A 129 14.10 11.94 8.95
CA GLN A 129 13.98 12.45 10.32
C GLN A 129 13.41 11.40 11.28
N ALA A 130 12.39 10.66 10.83
CA ALA A 130 11.79 9.57 11.59
C ALA A 130 12.81 8.44 11.85
N ILE A 131 13.56 8.02 10.83
CA ILE A 131 14.62 6.99 10.97
C ILE A 131 15.68 7.44 11.96
N MET A 132 16.19 8.67 11.86
CA MET A 132 17.18 9.20 12.80
C MET A 132 16.65 9.26 14.25
N THR A 133 15.36 9.52 14.42
CA THR A 133 14.72 9.56 15.75
C THR A 133 14.56 8.15 16.32
N CYS A 134 14.15 7.20 15.49
CA CYS A 134 13.78 5.84 15.91
C CYS A 134 14.96 4.86 15.99
N SER A 135 16.09 5.17 15.34
CA SER A 135 17.31 4.34 15.38
C SER A 135 18.27 4.71 16.53
N ARG A 136 18.02 5.82 17.23
CA ARG A 136 18.84 6.28 18.37
C ARG A 136 18.38 5.72 19.72
N ASN A 137 17.21 5.07 19.76
CA ASN A 137 16.63 4.42 20.93
C ASN A 137 16.80 2.91 20.83
#